data_AF-A0A842RHN0-F1
#
_entry.id   AF-A0A842RHN0-F1
#
_cell.length_a   1.000
_cell.length_b   1.000
_cell.length_c   1.000
_cell.angle_alpha   90.00
_cell.angle_beta   90.00
_cell.angle_gamma   90.00
#
_symmetry.space_group_name_H-M   'P 1'
#
loop_
_entity.id
_entity.type
_entity.pdbx_description
1 polymer ?
#
loop_
_entity_poly.entity_id
_entity_poly.type
_entity_poly.pdbx_seq_one_letter_code
_entity_poly.pdbx_strand_id
1 'polypeptide(L)'
;MGDELDVPIRMLVFTAPDCYACAPVERVVHKLVGSNFPDMCHISTVDIAEKPKVAERYNVMSVPTVMIDDDIVLQGLVISESDIRQALWKKVLSSIVDRQQTYYARKETLLFLSKNSYDSIMQEKLIRSNIGDYIHMGVMQQMIISLIAIDTLVPHLLYQAGWDVGRYGIGTNLMITLNPDIGVETRSDKRFKEVMKGFVKYFGDNETINIPMKLATTAQIVRCEAERAVLRIDGLASASGAPYVGEPLCHFTAGEIAGITYALTGKNTVVHETKCVATGYDFCEFEIKVSDEPIARSINDYQENYITEDRRQHFQGVLYDISKRIHESFISPKDFFNREKIGNEVHFTRLQQAIIALKMSDPYCGSLLYTAGTELGIFGPGRDILQRYLIDENFEWPLTLQQALEILNKFFHFGMIQAAKERADVKIVEEEDGELRIRIYEGAIASGVINSGMTFCDFTAGYLASRITLLTNKD
;
A
#
# COMPACT_ATOMS: atom_id res chain seq x y z
N MET A 1 10.35 14.44 -23.27
CA MET A 1 8.99 14.08 -22.80
C MET A 1 8.93 12.56 -22.58
N GLY A 2 9.77 12.02 -21.71
CA GLY A 2 9.91 10.56 -21.55
C GLY A 2 10.49 10.12 -20.21
N ASP A 3 10.28 10.92 -19.15
CA ASP A 3 10.79 10.64 -17.78
C ASP A 3 9.62 10.59 -16.78
N GLU A 4 8.52 9.95 -17.16
CA GLU A 4 7.44 9.64 -16.23
C GLU A 4 7.49 8.14 -15.98
N LEU A 5 7.81 7.75 -14.74
CA LEU A 5 7.65 6.38 -14.29
C LEU A 5 6.17 6.01 -14.45
N ASP A 6 5.88 5.35 -15.57
CA ASP A 6 4.56 4.89 -15.97
C ASP A 6 4.29 3.60 -15.19
N VAL A 7 3.20 3.56 -14.42
CA VAL A 7 2.71 2.29 -13.87
C VAL A 7 2.49 1.38 -15.07
N PRO A 8 2.98 0.13 -15.10
CA PRO A 8 2.70 -0.74 -16.24
C PRO A 8 1.19 -0.96 -16.37
N ILE A 9 0.70 -1.03 -17.61
CA ILE A 9 -0.68 -1.37 -17.93
C ILE A 9 -0.91 -2.82 -17.51
N ARG A 10 -1.73 -3.00 -16.48
CA ARG A 10 -2.08 -4.32 -15.98
C ARG A 10 -3.08 -4.96 -16.93
N MET A 11 -2.72 -6.14 -17.42
CA MET A 11 -3.54 -6.98 -18.27
C MET A 11 -3.92 -8.23 -17.47
N LEU A 12 -5.21 -8.38 -17.17
CA LEU A 12 -5.71 -9.56 -16.47
C LEU A 12 -6.17 -10.58 -17.51
N VAL A 13 -5.65 -11.80 -17.42
CA VAL A 13 -6.08 -12.92 -18.26
C VAL A 13 -6.82 -13.91 -17.37
N PHE A 14 -8.14 -13.92 -17.47
CA PHE A 14 -8.99 -14.87 -16.75
C PHE A 14 -9.02 -16.20 -17.49
N THR A 15 -8.63 -17.27 -16.80
CA THR A 15 -8.52 -18.63 -17.32
C THR A 15 -9.25 -19.62 -16.44
N ALA A 16 -9.44 -20.85 -16.93
CA ALA A 16 -9.91 -21.98 -16.13
C ALA A 16 -9.17 -23.26 -16.59
N PRO A 17 -9.00 -24.28 -15.73
CA PRO A 17 -8.29 -25.51 -16.08
C PRO A 17 -8.92 -26.25 -17.27
N ASP A 18 -10.24 -26.26 -17.36
CA ASP A 18 -11.00 -26.99 -18.39
C ASP A 18 -11.21 -26.18 -19.68
N CYS A 19 -10.60 -25.00 -19.78
CA CYS A 19 -10.79 -24.09 -20.91
C CYS A 19 -9.81 -24.36 -22.06
N TYR A 20 -10.29 -25.02 -23.11
CA TYR A 20 -9.48 -25.33 -24.30
C TYR A 20 -8.87 -24.08 -24.99
N ALA A 21 -9.59 -22.96 -24.99
CA ALA A 21 -9.17 -21.72 -25.66
C ALA A 21 -8.22 -20.84 -24.81
N CYS A 22 -8.04 -21.15 -23.53
CA CYS A 22 -7.30 -20.27 -22.61
C CYS A 22 -5.79 -20.28 -22.87
N ALA A 23 -5.16 -21.46 -22.98
CA ALA A 23 -3.71 -21.55 -23.21
C ALA A 23 -3.23 -20.91 -24.54
N PRO A 24 -3.98 -21.00 -25.67
CA PRO A 24 -3.66 -20.23 -26.87
C PRO A 24 -3.72 -18.71 -26.65
N VAL A 25 -4.78 -18.20 -26.01
CA VAL A 25 -4.94 -16.75 -25.78
C VAL A 25 -3.85 -16.22 -24.85
N GLU A 26 -3.58 -16.91 -23.75
CA GLU A 26 -2.51 -16.56 -22.81
C GLU A 26 -1.15 -16.45 -23.51
N ARG A 27 -0.78 -17.45 -24.33
CA ARG A 27 0.48 -17.41 -25.09
C ARG A 27 0.56 -16.21 -26.04
N VAL A 28 -0.53 -15.85 -26.71
CA VAL A 28 -0.55 -14.69 -27.62
C VAL A 28 -0.37 -13.40 -26.82
N VAL A 29 -1.07 -13.26 -25.68
CA VAL A 29 -0.96 -12.09 -24.80
C VAL A 29 0.48 -11.95 -24.28
N HIS A 30 1.08 -13.02 -23.77
CA HIS A 30 2.48 -13.03 -23.31
C HIS A 30 3.47 -12.68 -24.41
N LYS A 31 3.31 -13.26 -25.61
CA LYS A 31 4.16 -12.96 -26.75
C LYS A 31 4.05 -11.50 -27.16
N LEU A 32 2.83 -10.93 -27.17
CA LEU A 32 2.58 -9.56 -27.58
C LEU A 32 3.19 -8.56 -26.60
N VAL A 33 2.98 -8.77 -25.30
CA VAL A 33 3.54 -7.92 -24.25
C VAL A 33 5.06 -8.05 -24.24
N GLY A 34 5.60 -9.27 -24.22
CA GLY A 34 7.05 -9.49 -24.20
C GLY A 34 7.79 -8.95 -25.42
N SER A 35 7.14 -8.88 -26.59
CA SER A 35 7.78 -8.39 -27.83
C SER A 35 7.62 -6.89 -28.05
N ASN A 36 6.49 -6.30 -27.67
CA ASN A 36 6.15 -4.93 -28.06
C ASN A 36 6.08 -3.95 -26.88
N PHE A 37 5.82 -4.44 -25.66
CA PHE A 37 5.54 -3.63 -24.47
C PHE A 37 6.16 -4.21 -23.19
N PRO A 38 7.42 -4.68 -23.19
CA PRO A 38 7.99 -5.42 -22.05
C PRO A 38 8.02 -4.57 -20.78
N ASP A 39 8.25 -3.27 -20.91
CA ASP A 39 8.34 -2.33 -19.78
C ASP A 39 7.04 -1.55 -19.53
N MET A 40 6.04 -1.70 -20.41
CA MET A 40 4.78 -0.93 -20.37
C MET A 40 3.58 -1.75 -19.95
N CYS A 41 3.60 -3.08 -20.06
CA CYS A 41 2.46 -3.92 -19.70
C CYS A 41 2.89 -5.03 -18.73
N HIS A 42 2.05 -5.30 -17.74
CA HIS A 42 2.20 -6.42 -16.83
C HIS A 42 1.03 -7.38 -17.00
N ILE A 43 1.30 -8.67 -17.19
CA ILE A 43 0.26 -9.69 -17.34
C ILE A 43 0.09 -10.43 -16.02
N SER A 44 -1.14 -10.49 -15.53
CA SER A 44 -1.52 -11.35 -14.41
C SER A 44 -2.58 -12.34 -14.87
N THR A 45 -2.28 -13.64 -14.77
CA THR A 45 -3.26 -14.70 -15.04
C THR A 45 -4.07 -14.97 -13.79
N VAL A 46 -5.40 -14.99 -13.91
CA VAL A 46 -6.34 -15.26 -12.82
C VAL A 46 -7.14 -16.51 -13.16
N ASP A 47 -6.93 -17.58 -12.41
CA ASP A 47 -7.76 -18.78 -12.51
C ASP A 47 -9.11 -18.53 -11.79
N ILE A 48 -10.21 -18.59 -12.55
CA ILE A 48 -11.55 -18.37 -12.01
C ILE A 48 -12.01 -19.50 -11.08
N ALA A 49 -11.45 -20.71 -11.23
CA ALA A 49 -11.76 -21.84 -10.36
C ALA A 49 -11.15 -21.63 -8.96
N GLU A 50 -9.99 -20.97 -8.88
CA GLU A 50 -9.35 -20.63 -7.62
C GLU A 50 -9.91 -19.34 -6.99
N LYS A 51 -10.29 -18.36 -7.84
CA LYS A 51 -10.66 -17.00 -7.40
C LYS A 51 -12.00 -16.51 -8.03
N PRO A 52 -13.14 -17.18 -7.78
CA PRO A 52 -14.42 -16.84 -8.41
C PRO A 52 -14.92 -15.42 -8.09
N LYS A 53 -14.72 -14.94 -6.85
CA LYS A 53 -15.15 -13.59 -6.42
C LYS A 53 -14.48 -12.47 -7.23
N VAL A 54 -13.26 -12.69 -7.72
CA VAL A 54 -12.58 -11.70 -8.58
C VAL A 54 -13.28 -11.63 -9.94
N ALA A 55 -13.60 -12.78 -10.54
CA ALA A 55 -14.34 -12.83 -11.81
C ALA A 55 -15.73 -12.18 -11.70
N GLU A 56 -16.46 -12.44 -10.61
CA GLU A 56 -17.77 -11.84 -10.34
C GLU A 56 -17.71 -10.31 -10.24
N ARG A 57 -16.73 -9.77 -9.51
CA ARG A 57 -16.53 -8.32 -9.38
C ARG A 57 -16.36 -7.63 -10.73
N TYR A 58 -15.73 -8.32 -11.68
CA TYR A 58 -15.48 -7.81 -13.03
C TYR A 58 -16.54 -8.22 -14.05
N ASN A 59 -17.65 -8.83 -13.62
CA ASN A 59 -18.69 -9.38 -14.51
C ASN A 59 -18.09 -10.28 -15.61
N VAL A 60 -17.08 -11.09 -15.26
CA VAL A 60 -16.49 -12.06 -16.18
C VAL A 60 -17.43 -13.26 -16.30
N MET A 61 -18.18 -13.30 -17.40
CA MET A 61 -19.20 -14.32 -17.65
C MET A 61 -18.65 -15.58 -18.35
N SER A 62 -17.47 -15.48 -18.98
CA SER A 62 -16.86 -16.60 -19.70
C SER A 62 -15.34 -16.48 -19.77
N VAL A 63 -14.66 -17.60 -20.00
CA VAL A 63 -13.21 -17.67 -20.19
C VAL A 63 -12.86 -18.22 -21.60
N PRO A 64 -11.73 -17.80 -22.20
CA PRO A 64 -10.79 -16.80 -21.70
C PRO A 64 -11.38 -15.39 -21.76
N THR A 65 -11.05 -14.56 -20.77
CA THR A 65 -11.35 -13.13 -20.79
C THR A 65 -10.06 -12.35 -20.57
N VAL A 66 -9.80 -11.35 -21.41
CA VAL A 66 -8.66 -10.43 -21.23
C VAL A 66 -9.20 -9.06 -20.89
N MET A 67 -8.75 -8.50 -19.77
CA MET A 67 -9.13 -7.17 -19.30
C MET A 67 -7.92 -6.25 -19.25
N ILE A 68 -8.17 -4.97 -19.53
CA ILE A 68 -7.18 -3.89 -19.41
C ILE A 68 -7.89 -2.68 -18.77
N ASP A 69 -7.37 -2.19 -17.65
CA ASP A 69 -7.92 -1.04 -16.90
C ASP A 69 -9.45 -1.16 -16.66
N ASP A 70 -9.87 -2.29 -16.08
CA ASP A 70 -11.26 -2.65 -15.75
C ASP A 70 -12.22 -2.87 -16.94
N ASP A 71 -11.76 -2.70 -18.18
CA ASP A 71 -12.56 -3.00 -19.37
C ASP A 71 -12.25 -4.40 -19.94
N ILE A 72 -13.30 -5.15 -20.24
CA ILE A 72 -13.22 -6.41 -20.98
C ILE A 72 -12.85 -6.11 -22.44
N VAL A 73 -11.64 -6.49 -22.84
CA VAL A 73 -11.12 -6.30 -24.21
C VAL A 73 -11.47 -7.48 -25.09
N LEU A 74 -11.39 -8.68 -24.51
CA LEU A 74 -11.68 -9.94 -25.17
C LEU A 74 -12.44 -10.83 -24.20
N GLN A 75 -13.47 -11.52 -24.68
CA GLN A 75 -14.22 -12.48 -23.88
C GLN A 75 -14.75 -13.60 -24.80
N GLY A 76 -14.47 -14.85 -24.43
CA GLY A 76 -14.93 -16.04 -25.14
C GLY A 76 -13.98 -16.52 -26.25
N LEU A 77 -14.54 -17.24 -27.23
CA LEU A 77 -13.79 -17.82 -28.35
C LEU A 77 -13.29 -16.71 -29.29
N VAL A 78 -11.97 -16.48 -29.28
CA VAL A 78 -11.34 -15.52 -30.19
C VAL A 78 -10.93 -16.19 -31.50
N ILE A 79 -11.20 -15.50 -32.61
CA ILE A 79 -11.22 -16.06 -33.97
C ILE A 79 -9.82 -16.18 -34.60
N SER A 80 -8.88 -15.27 -34.29
CA SER A 80 -7.49 -15.31 -34.80
C SER A 80 -6.48 -14.53 -33.93
N GLU A 81 -5.17 -14.84 -34.06
CA GLU A 81 -4.07 -14.09 -33.40
C GLU A 81 -4.05 -12.61 -33.80
N SER A 82 -4.41 -12.29 -35.06
CA SER A 82 -4.47 -10.90 -35.53
C SER A 82 -5.57 -10.09 -34.86
N ASP A 83 -6.72 -10.70 -34.59
CA ASP A 83 -7.85 -10.02 -33.94
C ASP A 83 -7.52 -9.72 -32.48
N ILE A 84 -6.90 -10.68 -31.78
CA ILE A 84 -6.36 -10.50 -30.42
C ILE A 84 -5.40 -9.31 -30.43
N ARG A 85 -4.42 -9.32 -31.36
CA ARG A 85 -3.41 -8.25 -31.44
C ARG A 85 -4.06 -6.89 -31.67
N GLN A 86 -4.99 -6.76 -32.61
CA GLN A 86 -5.60 -5.48 -32.93
C GLN A 86 -6.44 -4.93 -31.75
N ALA A 87 -7.21 -5.79 -31.08
CA ALA A 87 -8.03 -5.42 -29.93
C ALA A 87 -7.16 -4.92 -28.77
N LEU A 88 -6.09 -5.66 -28.44
CA LEU A 88 -5.16 -5.29 -27.37
C LEU A 88 -4.43 -3.99 -27.71
N TRP A 89 -3.91 -3.84 -28.93
CA TRP A 89 -3.21 -2.60 -29.36
C TRP A 89 -4.10 -1.37 -29.24
N LYS A 90 -5.35 -1.46 -29.73
CA LYS A 90 -6.30 -0.34 -29.65
C LYS A 90 -6.55 0.06 -28.20
N LYS A 91 -6.76 -0.92 -27.31
CA LYS A 91 -7.07 -0.65 -25.91
C LYS A 91 -5.84 -0.13 -25.14
N VAL A 92 -4.66 -0.72 -25.34
CA VAL A 92 -3.40 -0.24 -24.73
C VAL A 92 -3.16 1.23 -25.09
N LEU A 93 -3.35 1.61 -26.36
CA LEU A 93 -3.21 3.01 -26.77
C LEU A 93 -4.22 3.95 -26.12
N SER A 94 -5.50 3.55 -25.99
CA SER A 94 -6.48 4.38 -25.27
C SER A 94 -6.15 4.49 -23.78
N SER A 95 -5.72 3.39 -23.16
CA SER A 95 -5.31 3.35 -21.75
C SER A 95 -4.18 4.32 -21.45
N ILE A 96 -3.20 4.45 -22.35
CA ILE A 96 -2.11 5.44 -22.21
C ILE A 96 -2.67 6.87 -22.12
N VAL A 97 -3.68 7.20 -22.94
CA VAL A 97 -4.30 8.54 -22.96
C VAL A 97 -5.11 8.79 -21.69
N ASP A 98 -5.93 7.83 -21.26
CA ASP A 98 -6.78 7.95 -20.07
C ASP A 98 -5.94 8.07 -18.78
N ARG A 99 -4.80 7.39 -18.73
CA ARG A 99 -3.83 7.48 -17.62
C ARG A 99 -3.25 8.89 -17.48
N GLN A 100 -3.11 9.65 -18.56
CA GLN A 100 -2.63 11.02 -18.49
C GLN A 100 -3.63 11.94 -17.77
N GLN A 101 -4.94 11.74 -17.95
CA GLN A 101 -5.95 12.49 -17.20
C GLN A 101 -5.97 12.06 -15.73
N THR A 102 -5.91 10.75 -15.48
CA THR A 102 -5.85 10.17 -14.14
C THR A 102 -4.63 10.67 -13.36
N TYR A 103 -3.50 10.85 -14.03
CA TYR A 103 -2.28 11.42 -13.46
C TYR A 103 -2.49 12.83 -12.88
N TYR A 104 -3.20 13.71 -13.56
CA TYR A 104 -3.46 15.06 -13.05
C TYR A 104 -4.36 15.04 -11.81
N ALA A 105 -5.42 14.23 -11.83
CA ALA A 105 -6.30 14.06 -10.67
C ALA A 105 -5.54 13.46 -9.47
N ARG A 106 -4.65 12.48 -9.73
CA ARG A 106 -3.73 11.92 -8.73
C ARG A 106 -2.82 12.98 -8.13
N LYS A 107 -2.16 13.77 -8.97
CA LYS A 107 -1.28 14.85 -8.53
C LYS A 107 -2.02 15.87 -7.66
N GLU A 108 -3.20 16.31 -8.09
CA GLU A 108 -4.01 17.27 -7.33
C GLU A 108 -4.42 16.71 -5.96
N THR A 109 -4.88 15.46 -5.92
CA THR A 109 -5.24 14.77 -4.68
C THR A 109 -4.04 14.67 -3.74
N LEU A 110 -2.87 14.26 -4.24
CA LEU A 110 -1.65 14.16 -3.43
C LEU A 110 -1.19 15.52 -2.90
N LEU A 111 -1.27 16.59 -3.70
CA LEU A 111 -0.94 17.94 -3.25
C LEU A 111 -1.89 18.42 -2.14
N PHE A 112 -3.19 18.13 -2.29
CA PHE A 112 -4.18 18.45 -1.26
C PHE A 112 -3.93 17.70 0.05
N LEU A 113 -3.69 16.40 -0.01
CA LEU A 113 -3.31 15.59 1.16
C LEU A 113 -2.03 16.09 1.82
N SER A 114 -1.07 16.51 1.01
CA SER A 114 0.22 17.02 1.48
C SER A 114 0.08 18.34 2.22
N LYS A 115 -0.81 19.22 1.74
CA LYS A 115 -1.16 20.44 2.45
C LYS A 115 -1.78 20.13 3.81
N ASN A 116 -2.77 19.22 3.85
CA ASN A 116 -3.40 18.85 5.13
C ASN A 116 -2.38 18.21 6.08
N SER A 117 -1.53 17.31 5.56
CA SER A 117 -0.43 16.70 6.32
C SER A 117 0.49 17.77 6.89
N TYR A 118 0.81 18.81 6.12
CA TYR A 118 1.66 19.90 6.56
C TYR A 118 1.01 20.72 7.66
N ASP A 119 -0.27 21.09 7.50
CA ASP A 119 -1.02 21.83 8.51
C ASP A 119 -1.11 21.02 9.83
N SER A 120 -1.29 19.70 9.73
CA SER A 120 -1.30 18.81 10.90
C SER A 120 0.06 18.71 11.60
N ILE A 121 1.12 18.49 10.82
CA ILE A 121 2.48 18.27 11.34
C ILE A 121 3.11 19.58 11.86
N MET A 122 2.91 20.71 11.16
CA MET A 122 3.61 21.97 11.43
C MET A 122 2.77 23.03 12.12
N GLN A 123 1.45 23.03 11.94
CA GLN A 123 0.54 24.01 12.57
C GLN A 123 -0.27 23.40 13.71
N GLU A 124 0.03 22.14 14.09
CA GLU A 124 -0.66 21.37 15.14
C GLU A 124 -2.20 21.31 14.93
N LYS A 125 -2.66 21.47 13.69
CA LYS A 125 -4.07 21.40 13.37
C LYS A 125 -4.48 19.95 13.17
N LEU A 126 -5.06 19.36 14.20
CA LEU A 126 -5.55 17.98 14.14
C LEU A 126 -6.54 17.79 12.97
N ILE A 127 -6.21 16.86 12.06
CA ILE A 127 -7.14 16.42 11.01
C ILE A 127 -8.19 15.50 11.64
N ARG A 128 -7.76 14.63 12.55
CA ARG A 128 -8.61 13.71 13.32
C ARG A 128 -8.77 14.26 14.73
N SER A 129 -9.68 15.23 14.85
CA SER A 129 -9.90 16.03 16.06
C SER A 129 -10.30 15.23 17.30
N ASN A 130 -10.93 14.07 17.13
CA ASN A 130 -11.42 13.25 18.24
C ASN A 130 -10.42 12.17 18.66
N ILE A 131 -9.74 11.53 17.71
CA ILE A 131 -8.82 10.40 18.01
C ILE A 131 -7.33 10.73 17.87
N GLY A 132 -7.01 11.94 17.41
CA GLY A 132 -5.64 12.39 17.15
C GLY A 132 -5.05 11.87 15.85
N ASP A 133 -3.94 12.48 15.43
CA ASP A 133 -3.30 12.23 14.13
C ASP A 133 -2.23 11.10 14.15
N TYR A 134 -2.12 10.36 15.24
CA TYR A 134 -1.23 9.21 15.34
C TYR A 134 -1.97 7.89 15.15
N ILE A 135 -1.29 6.91 14.57
CA ILE A 135 -1.75 5.52 14.53
C ILE A 135 -0.64 4.59 15.04
N HIS A 136 -1.02 3.44 15.58
CA HIS A 136 -0.05 2.39 15.87
C HIS A 136 0.57 1.88 14.57
N MET A 137 1.90 1.88 14.47
CA MET A 137 2.64 1.52 13.25
C MET A 137 2.32 0.11 12.73
N GLY A 138 2.02 -0.83 13.65
CA GLY A 138 1.65 -2.19 13.27
C GLY A 138 0.39 -2.27 12.40
N VAL A 139 -0.53 -1.30 12.49
CA VAL A 139 -1.69 -1.22 11.58
C VAL A 139 -1.23 -1.02 10.14
N MET A 140 -0.26 -0.11 9.94
CA MET A 140 0.34 0.13 8.62
C MET A 140 1.09 -1.11 8.13
N GLN A 141 1.87 -1.76 9.00
CA GLN A 141 2.60 -2.98 8.65
C GLN A 141 1.66 -4.11 8.22
N GLN A 142 0.58 -4.35 8.97
CA GLN A 142 -0.42 -5.37 8.62
C GLN A 142 -1.04 -5.12 7.25
N MET A 143 -1.39 -3.87 6.94
CA MET A 143 -1.95 -3.52 5.63
C MET A 143 -0.96 -3.77 4.49
N ILE A 144 0.30 -3.31 4.64
CA ILE A 144 1.35 -3.49 3.63
C ILE A 144 1.65 -4.97 3.42
N ILE A 145 1.80 -5.74 4.50
CA ILE A 145 2.09 -7.18 4.44
C ILE A 145 0.93 -7.95 3.81
N SER A 146 -0.32 -7.59 4.15
CA SER A 146 -1.50 -8.21 3.54
C SER A 146 -1.55 -7.96 2.03
N LEU A 147 -1.17 -6.76 1.57
CA LEU A 147 -1.08 -6.44 0.15
C LEU A 147 0.03 -7.28 -0.53
N ILE A 148 1.22 -7.29 0.06
CA ILE A 148 2.38 -8.01 -0.48
C ILE A 148 2.10 -9.54 -0.55
N ALA A 149 1.31 -10.07 0.38
CA ALA A 149 0.92 -11.48 0.40
C ALA A 149 0.08 -11.92 -0.81
N ILE A 150 -0.67 -11.00 -1.42
CA ILE A 150 -1.70 -11.33 -2.42
C ILE A 150 -1.17 -11.34 -3.84
N ASP A 151 -0.22 -10.46 -4.15
CA ASP A 151 0.21 -10.22 -5.52
C ASP A 151 1.68 -9.78 -5.55
N THR A 152 2.47 -10.41 -6.43
CA THR A 152 3.91 -10.16 -6.57
C THR A 152 4.24 -8.82 -7.24
N LEU A 153 3.26 -8.15 -7.85
CA LEU A 153 3.41 -6.80 -8.40
C LEU A 153 3.26 -5.71 -7.32
N VAL A 154 2.65 -6.02 -6.17
CA VAL A 154 2.40 -5.04 -5.10
C VAL A 154 3.69 -4.33 -4.66
N PRO A 155 4.84 -5.00 -4.45
CA PRO A 155 6.11 -4.32 -4.18
C PRO A 155 6.44 -3.19 -5.17
N HIS A 156 6.23 -3.43 -6.46
CA HIS A 156 6.46 -2.44 -7.50
C HIS A 156 5.45 -1.30 -7.43
N LEU A 157 4.16 -1.61 -7.24
CA LEU A 157 3.11 -0.60 -7.08
C LEU A 157 3.31 0.26 -5.84
N LEU A 158 3.73 -0.33 -4.72
CA LEU A 158 4.07 0.40 -3.49
C LEU A 158 5.27 1.31 -3.71
N TYR A 159 6.30 0.86 -4.43
CA TYR A 159 7.40 1.72 -4.81
C TYR A 159 6.92 2.90 -5.66
N GLN A 160 6.06 2.66 -6.66
CA GLN A 160 5.55 3.73 -7.51
C GLN A 160 4.69 4.73 -6.73
N ALA A 161 3.79 4.23 -5.88
CA ALA A 161 3.03 5.03 -4.95
C ALA A 161 3.95 5.89 -4.05
N GLY A 162 5.03 5.28 -3.55
CA GLY A 162 6.09 5.96 -2.82
C GLY A 162 6.73 7.06 -3.65
N TRP A 163 7.10 6.79 -4.90
CA TRP A 163 7.72 7.76 -5.80
C TRP A 163 6.82 8.95 -6.08
N ASP A 164 5.54 8.73 -6.34
CA ASP A 164 4.55 9.79 -6.54
C ASP A 164 4.42 10.65 -5.28
N VAL A 165 4.32 10.02 -4.10
CA VAL A 165 4.31 10.71 -2.81
C VAL A 165 5.63 11.42 -2.55
N GLY A 166 6.77 10.87 -2.94
CA GLY A 166 8.05 11.56 -2.79
C GLY A 166 8.13 12.83 -3.63
N ARG A 167 7.53 12.81 -4.82
CA ARG A 167 7.57 13.93 -5.77
C ARG A 167 6.56 15.03 -5.48
N TYR A 168 5.32 14.66 -5.15
CA TYR A 168 4.21 15.60 -4.93
C TYR A 168 3.78 15.71 -3.47
N GLY A 169 4.35 14.87 -2.61
CA GLY A 169 4.06 14.80 -1.20
C GLY A 169 4.66 15.94 -0.40
N ILE A 170 4.42 15.88 0.91
CA ILE A 170 4.99 16.82 1.87
C ILE A 170 6.51 16.67 2.05
N GLY A 171 7.09 15.51 1.70
CA GLY A 171 8.48 15.17 2.00
C GLY A 171 9.50 16.18 1.46
N THR A 172 9.30 16.72 0.26
CA THR A 172 10.19 17.73 -0.34
C THR A 172 10.22 19.03 0.47
N ASN A 173 9.05 19.52 0.90
CA ASN A 173 8.94 20.70 1.75
C ASN A 173 9.59 20.47 3.11
N LEU A 174 9.31 19.32 3.74
CA LEU A 174 9.93 18.97 5.03
C LEU A 174 11.45 18.87 4.91
N MET A 175 11.97 18.29 3.84
CA MET A 175 13.40 18.17 3.60
C MET A 175 14.09 19.54 3.47
N ILE A 176 13.48 20.49 2.76
CA ILE A 176 14.00 21.86 2.65
C ILE A 176 13.92 22.58 4.00
N THR A 177 12.84 22.41 4.76
CA THR A 177 12.71 22.98 6.11
C THR A 177 13.77 22.42 7.06
N LEU A 178 14.01 21.10 7.02
CA LEU A 178 15.00 20.41 7.85
C LEU A 178 16.45 20.72 7.43
N ASN A 179 16.69 20.92 6.14
CA ASN A 179 18.00 21.23 5.59
C ASN A 179 17.92 22.33 4.50
N PRO A 180 17.87 23.63 4.89
CA PRO A 180 17.72 24.74 3.95
C PRO A 180 18.83 24.82 2.89
N ASP A 181 20.02 24.29 3.20
CA ASP A 181 21.16 24.23 2.28
C ASP A 181 20.84 23.49 0.96
N ILE A 182 19.82 22.61 0.95
CA ILE A 182 19.31 21.96 -0.26
C ILE A 182 18.83 23.00 -1.28
N GLY A 183 18.11 24.04 -0.83
CA GLY A 183 17.52 25.06 -1.69
C GLY A 183 18.52 26.12 -2.17
N VAL A 184 19.61 26.31 -1.41
CA VAL A 184 20.66 27.30 -1.72
C VAL A 184 21.71 26.74 -2.68
N GLU A 185 22.00 25.44 -2.59
CA GLU A 185 23.03 24.82 -3.42
C GLU A 185 22.59 24.72 -4.89
N THR A 186 23.42 25.25 -5.79
CA THR A 186 23.14 25.32 -7.23
C THR A 186 23.78 24.17 -8.01
N ARG A 187 24.85 23.57 -7.47
CA ARG A 187 25.53 22.45 -8.11
C ARG A 187 24.86 21.13 -7.76
N SER A 188 24.52 20.35 -8.77
CA SER A 188 23.76 19.09 -8.61
C SER A 188 24.49 18.06 -7.73
N ASP A 189 25.81 17.91 -7.87
CA ASP A 189 26.63 16.98 -7.09
C ASP A 189 26.67 17.33 -5.59
N LYS A 190 26.76 18.62 -5.28
CA LYS A 190 26.72 19.11 -3.90
C LYS A 190 25.31 19.06 -3.34
N ARG A 191 24.31 19.42 -4.14
CA ARG A 191 22.90 19.36 -3.73
C ARG A 191 22.51 17.93 -3.36
N PHE A 192 22.95 16.93 -4.12
CA PHE A 192 22.71 15.52 -3.78
C PHE A 192 23.23 15.17 -2.37
N LYS A 193 24.44 15.63 -2.01
CA LYS A 193 24.98 15.44 -0.64
C LYS A 193 24.13 16.13 0.42
N GLU A 194 23.63 17.33 0.16
CA GLU A 194 22.72 18.03 1.07
C GLU A 194 21.36 17.34 1.20
N VAL A 195 20.85 16.73 0.12
CA VAL A 195 19.65 15.88 0.18
C VAL A 195 19.91 14.65 1.05
N MET A 196 21.06 14.00 0.93
CA MET A 196 21.42 12.85 1.78
C MET A 196 21.48 13.23 3.28
N LYS A 197 22.05 14.39 3.61
CA LYS A 197 22.01 14.93 4.98
C LYS A 197 20.58 15.26 5.42
N GLY A 198 19.75 15.76 4.51
CA GLY A 198 18.33 15.99 4.76
C GLY A 198 17.61 14.70 5.17
N PHE A 199 17.87 13.57 4.50
CA PHE A 199 17.24 12.30 4.84
C PHE A 199 17.59 11.80 6.24
N VAL A 200 18.82 12.03 6.70
CA VAL A 200 19.21 11.73 8.08
C VAL A 200 18.33 12.48 9.07
N LYS A 201 18.05 13.75 8.80
CA LYS A 201 17.17 14.58 9.64
C LYS A 201 15.69 14.23 9.48
N TYR A 202 15.27 13.79 8.29
CA TYR A 202 13.88 13.47 7.97
C TYR A 202 13.41 12.16 8.62
N PHE A 203 14.27 11.13 8.59
CA PHE A 203 13.96 9.84 9.19
C PHE A 203 14.35 9.74 10.66
N GLY A 204 15.45 10.39 11.05
CA GLY A 204 15.91 10.39 12.44
C GLY A 204 15.00 11.23 13.33
N ASP A 205 14.83 10.79 14.58
CA ASP A 205 14.16 11.59 15.59
C ASP A 205 15.02 12.81 15.94
N ASN A 206 14.57 13.99 15.49
CA ASN A 206 15.30 15.23 15.69
C ASN A 206 14.60 16.05 16.76
N GLU A 207 15.00 15.85 18.02
CA GLU A 207 14.50 16.58 19.19
C GLU A 207 14.55 18.12 19.00
N THR A 208 15.45 18.60 18.14
CA THR A 208 15.67 20.03 17.90
C THR A 208 14.63 20.70 16.99
N ILE A 209 14.00 19.95 16.09
CA ILE A 209 13.01 20.50 15.12
C ILE A 209 11.60 19.94 15.40
N ASN A 210 11.50 18.89 16.23
CA ASN A 210 10.25 18.29 16.70
C ASN A 210 9.22 18.12 15.58
N ILE A 211 9.63 17.58 14.42
CA ILE A 211 8.67 17.15 13.39
C ILE A 211 8.12 15.82 13.87
N PRO A 212 6.86 15.74 14.33
CA PRO A 212 6.43 14.59 15.10
C PRO A 212 5.99 13.44 14.18
N MET A 213 6.60 13.24 13.00
CA MET A 213 6.20 12.15 12.10
C MET A 213 6.48 10.75 12.70
N LYS A 214 7.47 10.65 13.60
CA LYS A 214 7.92 9.40 14.23
C LYS A 214 8.15 8.29 13.19
N LEU A 215 9.00 8.56 12.18
CA LEU A 215 9.25 7.61 11.08
C LEU A 215 10.25 6.51 11.47
N ALA A 216 11.36 6.87 12.12
CA ALA A 216 12.40 5.93 12.53
C ALA A 216 13.14 6.43 13.77
N THR A 217 13.89 5.56 14.43
CA THR A 217 14.69 5.90 15.62
C THR A 217 15.89 6.74 15.20
N THR A 218 16.66 6.24 14.25
CA THR A 218 17.86 6.90 13.72
C THR A 218 18.02 6.66 12.23
N ALA A 219 18.73 7.55 11.57
CA ALA A 219 19.15 7.38 10.18
C ALA A 219 20.59 7.87 10.02
N GLN A 220 21.33 7.26 9.11
CA GLN A 220 22.72 7.65 8.83
C GLN A 220 23.12 7.33 7.39
N ILE A 221 23.98 8.16 6.82
CA ILE A 221 24.59 7.90 5.53
C ILE A 221 25.87 7.09 5.75
N VAL A 222 25.83 5.82 5.36
CA VAL A 222 26.97 4.89 5.48
C VAL A 222 28.01 5.19 4.41
N ARG A 223 27.57 5.62 3.22
CA ARG A 223 28.43 5.93 2.08
C ARG A 223 27.79 7.03 1.24
N CYS A 224 28.57 8.01 0.79
CA CYS A 224 28.11 9.07 -0.09
C CYS A 224 29.18 9.43 -1.13
N GLU A 225 28.89 9.11 -2.39
CA GLU A 225 29.67 9.47 -3.57
C GLU A 225 28.91 10.55 -4.36
N ALA A 226 29.40 10.91 -5.55
CA ALA A 226 28.77 11.95 -6.38
C ALA A 226 27.38 11.52 -6.89
N GLU A 227 27.20 10.24 -7.21
CA GLU A 227 26.00 9.71 -7.88
C GLU A 227 25.39 8.49 -7.18
N ARG A 228 25.96 8.12 -6.03
CA ARG A 228 25.52 6.97 -5.25
C ARG A 228 25.61 7.26 -3.76
N ALA A 229 24.62 6.82 -3.01
CA ALA A 229 24.65 6.86 -1.56
C ALA A 229 24.02 5.60 -0.96
N VAL A 230 24.38 5.32 0.29
CA VAL A 230 23.80 4.24 1.09
C VAL A 230 23.26 4.86 2.37
N LEU A 231 21.94 4.82 2.53
CA LEU A 231 21.21 5.30 3.70
C LEU A 231 20.82 4.09 4.55
N ARG A 232 21.21 4.11 5.82
CA ARG A 232 20.75 3.14 6.83
C ARG A 232 19.73 3.82 7.74
N ILE A 233 18.65 3.10 8.04
CA ILE A 233 17.57 3.55 8.90
C ILE A 233 17.27 2.46 9.94
N ASP A 234 17.39 2.82 11.22
CA ASP A 234 17.09 1.94 12.35
C ASP A 234 15.71 2.28 12.91
N GLY A 235 14.91 1.27 13.26
CA GLY A 235 13.58 1.49 13.84
C GLY A 235 12.53 2.00 12.85
N LEU A 236 12.70 1.77 11.54
CA LEU A 236 11.81 2.28 10.49
C LEU A 236 10.38 1.72 10.62
N ALA A 237 9.37 2.60 10.68
CA ALA A 237 7.98 2.24 10.96
C ALA A 237 7.40 1.14 10.03
N SER A 238 7.84 1.03 8.78
CA SER A 238 7.34 0.02 7.84
C SER A 238 7.85 -1.40 8.10
N ALA A 239 8.94 -1.58 8.86
CA ALA A 239 9.54 -2.91 9.07
C ALA A 239 10.04 -3.19 10.49
N SER A 240 10.16 -2.17 11.35
CA SER A 240 10.63 -2.34 12.72
C SER A 240 9.78 -3.38 13.45
N GLY A 241 10.42 -4.31 14.16
CA GLY A 241 9.70 -5.37 14.86
C GLY A 241 8.88 -6.32 13.98
N ALA A 242 9.07 -6.31 12.65
CA ALA A 242 8.49 -7.34 11.80
C ALA A 242 9.14 -8.71 12.12
N PRO A 243 8.38 -9.82 12.07
CA PRO A 243 8.98 -11.15 12.04
C PRO A 243 9.76 -11.35 10.73
N TYR A 244 10.48 -12.46 10.62
CA TYR A 244 11.14 -12.83 9.36
C TYR A 244 10.07 -13.13 8.29
N VAL A 245 9.99 -12.27 7.29
CA VAL A 245 9.09 -12.41 6.14
C VAL A 245 9.82 -13.07 4.96
N GLY A 246 11.15 -12.99 4.91
CA GLY A 246 11.92 -13.55 3.80
C GLY A 246 11.96 -12.67 2.55
N GLU A 247 11.29 -11.52 2.57
CA GLU A 247 11.39 -10.47 1.56
C GLU A 247 11.32 -9.06 2.20
N PRO A 248 11.86 -8.02 1.54
CA PRO A 248 11.80 -6.65 2.05
C PRO A 248 10.36 -6.11 2.15
N LEU A 249 10.14 -5.14 3.03
CA LEU A 249 8.82 -4.53 3.25
C LEU A 249 8.77 -3.04 2.92
N CYS A 250 9.91 -2.37 2.76
CA CYS A 250 9.98 -0.91 2.72
C CYS A 250 9.95 -0.36 1.30
N HIS A 251 9.25 -1.04 0.38
CA HIS A 251 9.15 -0.61 -1.03
C HIS A 251 8.58 0.79 -1.18
N PHE A 252 7.54 1.13 -0.42
CA PHE A 252 6.97 2.48 -0.40
C PHE A 252 8.00 3.53 0.06
N THR A 253 8.76 3.24 1.11
CA THR A 253 9.82 4.15 1.61
C THR A 253 10.95 4.30 0.60
N ALA A 254 11.37 3.22 -0.08
CA ALA A 254 12.35 3.30 -1.16
C ALA A 254 11.83 4.20 -2.31
N GLY A 255 10.57 4.04 -2.69
CA GLY A 255 9.90 4.88 -3.67
C GLY A 255 9.91 6.35 -3.28
N GLU A 256 9.52 6.65 -2.05
CA GLU A 256 9.51 8.01 -1.52
C GLU A 256 10.89 8.67 -1.54
N ILE A 257 11.92 7.95 -1.09
CA ILE A 257 13.30 8.45 -1.14
C ILE A 257 13.67 8.80 -2.60
N ALA A 258 13.30 7.95 -3.55
CA ALA A 258 13.55 8.18 -4.97
C ALA A 258 12.82 9.43 -5.49
N GLY A 259 11.52 9.56 -5.18
CA GLY A 259 10.70 10.69 -5.61
C GLY A 259 11.17 12.03 -5.03
N ILE A 260 11.51 12.05 -3.73
CA ILE A 260 12.06 13.24 -3.05
C ILE A 260 13.40 13.63 -3.67
N THR A 261 14.28 12.66 -3.86
CA THR A 261 15.62 12.91 -4.43
C THR A 261 15.49 13.45 -5.85
N TYR A 262 14.63 12.87 -6.68
CA TYR A 262 14.34 13.36 -8.03
C TYR A 262 13.83 14.80 -8.00
N ALA A 263 12.85 15.10 -7.15
CA ALA A 263 12.25 16.43 -7.06
C ALA A 263 13.24 17.51 -6.62
N LEU A 264 14.17 17.19 -5.72
CA LEU A 264 15.14 18.14 -5.17
C LEU A 264 16.40 18.29 -6.04
N THR A 265 16.84 17.20 -6.68
CA THR A 265 18.08 17.21 -7.48
C THR A 265 17.86 17.46 -8.96
N GLY A 266 16.67 17.15 -9.49
CA GLY A 266 16.36 17.13 -10.91
C GLY A 266 16.99 15.94 -11.66
N LYS A 267 17.60 14.98 -10.96
CA LYS A 267 18.26 13.81 -11.55
C LYS A 267 17.37 12.58 -11.50
N ASN A 268 17.45 11.75 -12.54
CA ASN A 268 16.83 10.43 -12.57
C ASN A 268 17.34 9.62 -11.38
N THR A 269 16.41 9.15 -10.54
CA THR A 269 16.75 8.51 -9.27
C THR A 269 16.11 7.14 -9.15
N VAL A 270 16.91 6.16 -8.74
CA VAL A 270 16.44 4.83 -8.36
C VAL A 270 16.97 4.49 -6.97
N VAL A 271 16.10 3.89 -6.14
CA VAL A 271 16.45 3.45 -4.79
C VAL A 271 16.14 1.97 -4.63
N HIS A 272 17.07 1.19 -4.10
CA HIS A 272 16.86 -0.23 -3.81
C HIS A 272 17.05 -0.50 -2.33
N GLU A 273 16.12 -1.23 -1.71
CA GLU A 273 16.31 -1.75 -0.36
C GLU A 273 17.24 -2.96 -0.43
N THR A 274 18.45 -2.84 0.15
CA THR A 274 19.49 -3.88 0.12
C THR A 274 19.49 -4.75 1.37
N LYS A 275 18.98 -4.23 2.49
CA LYS A 275 18.81 -4.96 3.77
C LYS A 275 17.51 -4.51 4.43
N CYS A 276 16.83 -5.45 5.09
CA CYS A 276 15.55 -5.19 5.74
C CYS A 276 15.43 -5.97 7.05
N VAL A 277 14.68 -5.42 8.01
CA VAL A 277 14.32 -6.15 9.23
C VAL A 277 13.58 -7.44 8.92
N ALA A 278 12.67 -7.38 7.93
CA ALA A 278 11.90 -8.52 7.47
C ALA A 278 12.75 -9.64 6.83
N THR A 279 13.99 -9.34 6.43
CA THR A 279 14.95 -10.32 5.89
C THR A 279 16.01 -10.75 6.90
N GLY A 280 15.85 -10.39 8.18
CA GLY A 280 16.70 -10.85 9.28
C GLY A 280 17.82 -9.89 9.69
N TYR A 281 17.84 -8.66 9.18
CA TYR A 281 18.74 -7.61 9.67
C TYR A 281 18.11 -6.83 10.83
N ASP A 282 18.90 -6.05 11.57
CA ASP A 282 18.36 -5.19 12.65
C ASP A 282 17.95 -3.80 12.14
N PHE A 283 18.15 -3.52 10.86
CA PHE A 283 17.93 -2.22 10.23
C PHE A 283 17.50 -2.36 8.77
N CYS A 284 17.04 -1.25 8.20
CA CYS A 284 16.78 -1.12 6.77
C CYS A 284 17.91 -0.34 6.09
N GLU A 285 18.36 -0.80 4.93
CA GLU A 285 19.43 -0.15 4.16
C GLU A 285 18.96 0.09 2.73
N PHE A 286 19.17 1.32 2.24
CA PHE A 286 18.72 1.77 0.94
C PHE A 286 19.91 2.28 0.14
N GLU A 287 20.12 1.69 -1.03
CA GLU A 287 21.06 2.17 -2.02
C GLU A 287 20.36 3.15 -2.97
N ILE A 288 20.87 4.38 -3.02
CA ILE A 288 20.33 5.49 -3.80
C ILE A 288 21.29 5.75 -4.96
N LYS A 289 20.79 5.73 -6.20
CA LYS A 289 21.55 6.05 -7.41
C LYS A 289 20.89 7.20 -8.15
N VAL A 290 21.68 8.18 -8.56
CA VAL A 290 21.23 9.32 -9.36
C VAL A 290 22.01 9.39 -10.67
N SER A 291 21.35 9.83 -11.75
CA SER A 291 21.95 9.94 -13.07
C SER A 291 21.25 11.06 -13.85
N ASP A 292 21.96 11.66 -14.81
CA ASP A 292 21.33 12.57 -15.76
C ASP A 292 20.52 11.78 -16.81
N GLU A 293 20.98 10.57 -17.16
CA GLU A 293 20.26 9.63 -18.02
C GLU A 293 19.24 8.78 -17.24
N PRO A 294 18.14 8.33 -17.87
CA PRO A 294 17.18 7.42 -17.26
C PRO A 294 17.84 6.14 -16.75
N ILE A 295 17.50 5.73 -15.53
CA ILE A 295 17.98 4.48 -14.92
C ILE A 295 16.87 3.45 -15.05
N ALA A 296 17.06 2.45 -15.90
CA ALA A 296 16.12 1.34 -16.03
C ALA A 296 16.03 0.56 -14.69
N ARG A 297 14.82 0.21 -14.28
CA ARG A 297 14.59 -0.75 -13.20
C ARG A 297 14.09 -2.04 -13.80
N SER A 298 14.76 -3.15 -13.50
CA SER A 298 14.24 -4.46 -13.85
C SER A 298 13.22 -4.89 -12.79
N ILE A 299 12.02 -5.29 -13.23
CA ILE A 299 11.03 -5.94 -12.35
C ILE A 299 11.62 -7.25 -11.80
N ASN A 300 12.48 -7.92 -12.58
CA ASN A 300 13.09 -9.20 -12.18
C ASN A 300 14.02 -9.06 -10.98
N ASP A 301 14.61 -7.87 -10.74
CA ASP A 301 15.41 -7.60 -9.54
C ASP A 301 14.62 -7.86 -8.24
N TYR A 302 13.29 -7.78 -8.32
CA TYR A 302 12.35 -8.03 -7.23
C TYR A 302 11.66 -9.39 -7.30
N GLN A 303 11.85 -10.21 -8.34
CA GLN A 303 11.08 -11.45 -8.49
C GLN A 303 11.94 -12.71 -8.32
N GLU A 304 13.23 -12.66 -8.68
CA GLU A 304 14.07 -13.86 -8.72
C GLU A 304 14.54 -14.35 -7.33
N ASN A 305 14.42 -13.54 -6.28
CA ASN A 305 15.06 -13.79 -4.98
C ASN A 305 14.12 -14.14 -3.82
N TYR A 306 12.79 -14.20 -4.03
CA TYR A 306 11.83 -14.32 -2.93
C TYR A 306 11.07 -15.64 -2.91
N ILE A 307 10.59 -16.00 -1.73
CA ILE A 307 9.85 -17.23 -1.47
C ILE A 307 8.53 -17.18 -2.29
N THR A 308 8.48 -17.93 -3.38
CA THR A 308 7.30 -18.05 -4.25
C THR A 308 6.43 -19.24 -3.87
N GLU A 309 7.04 -20.36 -3.47
CA GLU A 309 6.32 -21.53 -2.98
C GLU A 309 5.70 -21.22 -1.60
N ASP A 310 4.38 -21.39 -1.51
CA ASP A 310 3.60 -21.20 -0.28
C ASP A 310 3.64 -19.77 0.32
N ARG A 311 3.91 -18.77 -0.54
CA ARG A 311 3.95 -17.33 -0.17
C ARG A 311 2.76 -16.96 0.71
N ARG A 312 1.53 -17.27 0.28
CA ARG A 312 0.31 -16.89 1.00
C ARG A 312 0.26 -17.47 2.42
N GLN A 313 0.56 -18.76 2.62
CA GLN A 313 0.52 -19.40 3.93
C GLN A 313 1.61 -18.84 4.86
N HIS A 314 2.81 -18.63 4.32
CA HIS A 314 3.90 -17.97 5.05
C HIS A 314 3.47 -16.59 5.55
N PHE A 315 2.84 -15.79 4.68
CA PHE A 315 2.32 -14.49 5.03
C PHE A 315 1.18 -14.52 6.07
N GLN A 316 0.34 -15.56 6.09
CA GLN A 316 -0.67 -15.73 7.15
C GLN A 316 -0.03 -15.91 8.53
N GLY A 317 1.05 -16.69 8.62
CA GLY A 317 1.84 -16.83 9.86
C GLY A 317 2.46 -15.50 10.30
N VAL A 318 3.04 -14.75 9.36
CA VAL A 318 3.59 -13.40 9.61
C VAL A 318 2.51 -12.44 10.11
N LEU A 319 1.33 -12.44 9.49
CA LEU A 319 0.21 -11.59 9.90
C LEU A 319 -0.26 -11.92 11.32
N TYR A 320 -0.32 -13.21 11.67
CA TYR A 320 -0.63 -13.64 13.03
C TYR A 320 0.42 -13.13 14.05
N ASP A 321 1.70 -13.27 13.74
CA ASP A 321 2.79 -12.83 14.63
C ASP A 321 2.76 -11.31 14.85
N ILE A 322 2.56 -10.53 13.80
CA ILE A 322 2.44 -9.07 13.92
C ILE A 322 1.20 -8.69 14.71
N SER A 323 0.08 -9.37 14.46
CA SER A 323 -1.16 -9.17 15.22
C SER A 323 -0.95 -9.36 16.72
N LYS A 324 -0.21 -10.41 17.10
CA LYS A 324 0.15 -10.67 18.48
C LYS A 324 1.06 -9.58 19.05
N ARG A 325 2.11 -9.16 18.32
CA ARG A 325 3.02 -8.08 18.76
C ARG A 325 2.29 -6.74 18.94
N ILE A 326 1.32 -6.42 18.09
CA ILE A 326 0.48 -5.22 18.24
C ILE A 326 -0.33 -5.30 19.52
N HIS A 327 -1.00 -6.43 19.75
CA HIS A 327 -1.78 -6.63 20.97
C HIS A 327 -0.90 -6.51 22.22
N GLU A 328 0.27 -7.15 22.22
CA GLU A 328 1.23 -7.08 23.32
C GLU A 328 1.79 -5.66 23.52
N SER A 329 2.05 -4.92 22.45
CA SER A 329 2.50 -3.51 22.48
C SER A 329 1.47 -2.57 23.12
N PHE A 330 0.17 -2.86 22.98
CA PHE A 330 -0.86 -2.07 23.65
C PHE A 330 -1.02 -2.41 25.14
N ILE A 331 -0.74 -3.65 25.56
CA ILE A 331 -0.90 -4.10 26.96
C ILE A 331 0.36 -3.84 27.78
N SER A 332 1.52 -4.04 27.17
CA SER A 332 2.81 -4.10 27.84
C SER A 332 3.60 -2.81 27.66
N PRO A 333 4.32 -2.34 28.69
CA PRO A 333 5.30 -1.27 28.52
C PRO A 333 6.55 -1.74 27.74
N LYS A 334 6.69 -3.04 27.45
CA LYS A 334 7.80 -3.57 26.68
C LYS A 334 7.66 -3.15 25.22
N ASP A 335 8.73 -2.57 24.70
CA ASP A 335 8.80 -2.23 23.28
C ASP A 335 9.11 -3.47 22.43
N PHE A 336 8.06 -4.01 21.80
CA PHE A 336 8.17 -5.15 20.87
C PHE A 336 8.62 -4.75 19.47
N PHE A 337 8.60 -3.45 19.15
CA PHE A 337 8.96 -2.96 17.83
C PHE A 337 10.37 -2.38 17.79
N ASN A 338 11.11 -2.37 18.91
CA ASN A 338 12.50 -1.93 19.03
C ASN A 338 12.72 -0.48 18.53
N ARG A 339 11.84 0.43 18.93
CA ARG A 339 11.88 1.87 18.63
C ARG A 339 12.21 2.73 19.85
N GLU A 340 12.54 2.11 20.98
CA GLU A 340 13.01 2.73 22.21
C GLU A 340 12.18 3.96 22.60
N LYS A 341 12.72 5.16 22.37
CA LYS A 341 12.20 6.43 22.89
C LYS A 341 11.06 7.02 22.07
N ILE A 342 10.95 6.70 20.78
CA ILE A 342 9.92 7.32 19.91
C ILE A 342 8.56 6.63 20.00
N GLY A 343 8.53 5.42 20.54
CA GLY A 343 7.34 4.59 20.70
C GLY A 343 6.82 4.00 19.37
N ASN A 344 5.65 3.38 19.47
CA ASN A 344 5.06 2.56 18.39
C ASN A 344 3.99 3.30 17.58
N GLU A 345 4.03 4.62 17.64
CA GLU A 345 3.13 5.49 16.92
C GLU A 345 3.84 6.09 15.71
N VAL A 346 3.07 6.35 14.67
CA VAL A 346 3.49 7.06 13.47
C VAL A 346 2.36 7.98 13.05
N HIS A 347 2.71 9.11 12.43
CA HIS A 347 1.70 10.01 11.89
C HIS A 347 0.88 9.30 10.81
N PHE A 348 -0.45 9.41 10.87
CA PHE A 348 -1.35 8.62 10.03
C PHE A 348 -1.24 8.90 8.54
N THR A 349 -0.79 10.11 8.20
CA THR A 349 -0.56 10.53 6.80
C THR A 349 0.39 9.59 6.10
N ARG A 350 1.29 8.93 6.83
CA ARG A 350 2.18 7.93 6.26
C ARG A 350 1.42 6.77 5.64
N LEU A 351 0.46 6.21 6.38
CA LEU A 351 -0.41 5.15 5.89
C LEU A 351 -1.37 5.68 4.82
N GLN A 352 -2.00 6.83 5.08
CA GLN A 352 -2.95 7.43 4.16
C GLN A 352 -2.36 7.67 2.77
N GLN A 353 -1.19 8.31 2.70
CA GLN A 353 -0.51 8.59 1.44
C GLN A 353 -0.14 7.31 0.71
N ALA A 354 0.36 6.29 1.43
CA ALA A 354 0.67 4.99 0.82
C ALA A 354 -0.54 4.33 0.17
N ILE A 355 -1.66 4.25 0.89
CA ILE A 355 -2.86 3.56 0.41
C ILE A 355 -3.59 4.36 -0.67
N ILE A 356 -3.69 5.69 -0.53
CA ILE A 356 -4.32 6.53 -1.56
C ILE A 356 -3.48 6.54 -2.83
N ALA A 357 -2.16 6.76 -2.73
CA ALA A 357 -1.30 6.76 -3.91
C ALA A 357 -1.31 5.39 -4.60
N LEU A 358 -1.34 4.29 -3.83
CA LEU A 358 -1.50 2.93 -4.36
C LEU A 358 -2.84 2.76 -5.08
N LYS A 359 -3.95 3.19 -4.47
CA LYS A 359 -5.28 3.11 -5.10
C LYS A 359 -5.35 3.90 -6.41
N MET A 360 -4.67 5.04 -6.47
CA MET A 360 -4.68 5.92 -7.65
C MET A 360 -3.66 5.52 -8.73
N SER A 361 -2.74 4.59 -8.45
CA SER A 361 -1.75 4.17 -9.44
C SER A 361 -2.27 3.10 -10.40
N ASP A 362 -3.20 2.26 -9.97
CA ASP A 362 -3.77 1.18 -10.78
C ASP A 362 -5.28 1.01 -10.43
N PRO A 363 -6.20 1.04 -11.41
CA PRO A 363 -7.64 0.80 -11.16
C PRO A 363 -7.93 -0.50 -10.38
N TYR A 364 -7.12 -1.54 -10.61
CA TYR A 364 -7.22 -2.84 -9.93
C TYR A 364 -6.82 -2.77 -8.45
N CYS A 365 -6.12 -1.72 -8.00
CA CYS A 365 -5.69 -1.62 -6.60
C CYS A 365 -6.88 -1.59 -5.62
N GLY A 366 -8.06 -1.14 -6.02
CA GLY A 366 -9.26 -1.26 -5.19
C GLY A 366 -9.62 -2.73 -4.88
N SER A 367 -9.41 -3.63 -5.84
CA SER A 367 -9.60 -5.08 -5.68
C SER A 367 -8.52 -5.72 -4.84
N LEU A 368 -7.26 -5.31 -5.04
CA LEU A 368 -6.15 -5.76 -4.21
C LEU A 368 -6.34 -5.34 -2.75
N LEU A 369 -6.69 -4.08 -2.51
CA LEU A 369 -6.97 -3.55 -1.17
C LEU A 369 -8.10 -4.31 -0.50
N TYR A 370 -9.22 -4.53 -1.19
CA TYR A 370 -10.34 -5.31 -0.65
C TYR A 370 -9.94 -6.76 -0.32
N THR A 371 -9.18 -7.41 -1.20
CA THR A 371 -8.72 -8.78 -0.97
C THR A 371 -7.75 -8.84 0.20
N ALA A 372 -6.85 -7.86 0.34
CA ALA A 372 -5.92 -7.71 1.46
C ALA A 372 -6.64 -7.49 2.78
N GLY A 373 -7.68 -6.67 2.75
CA GLY A 373 -8.61 -6.50 3.86
C GLY A 373 -9.25 -7.82 4.25
N THR A 374 -9.77 -8.57 3.28
CA THR A 374 -10.42 -9.88 3.48
C THR A 374 -9.47 -10.88 4.16
N GLU A 375 -8.23 -11.02 3.67
CA GLU A 375 -7.24 -11.89 4.31
C GLU A 375 -6.95 -11.46 5.75
N LEU A 376 -6.75 -10.15 5.98
CA LEU A 376 -6.52 -9.64 7.33
C LEU A 376 -7.74 -9.83 8.24
N GLY A 377 -8.96 -9.72 7.73
CA GLY A 377 -10.15 -9.96 8.55
C GLY A 377 -10.39 -11.45 8.83
N ILE A 378 -9.79 -12.37 8.08
CA ILE A 378 -9.79 -13.80 8.42
C ILE A 378 -8.71 -14.11 9.46
N PHE A 379 -7.46 -13.74 9.19
CA PHE A 379 -6.27 -14.18 9.95
C PHE A 379 -5.74 -13.16 10.95
N GLY A 380 -6.19 -11.92 10.86
CA GLY A 380 -5.69 -10.81 11.66
C GLY A 380 -6.25 -10.76 13.09
N PRO A 381 -5.90 -9.69 13.84
CA PRO A 381 -6.05 -9.62 15.29
C PRO A 381 -7.50 -9.57 15.73
N GLY A 382 -7.77 -10.08 16.94
CA GLY A 382 -9.05 -9.91 17.62
C GLY A 382 -10.04 -11.06 17.48
N ARG A 383 -9.63 -12.21 16.93
CA ARG A 383 -10.47 -13.41 16.88
C ARG A 383 -10.85 -13.90 18.28
N ASP A 384 -9.91 -13.85 19.21
CA ASP A 384 -10.10 -14.17 20.62
C ASP A 384 -11.07 -13.19 21.31
N ILE A 385 -10.97 -11.89 20.98
CA ILE A 385 -11.88 -10.85 21.47
C ILE A 385 -13.30 -11.10 20.94
N LEU A 386 -13.45 -11.38 19.64
CA LEU A 386 -14.75 -11.72 19.05
C LEU A 386 -15.35 -12.97 19.70
N GLN A 387 -14.54 -14.00 19.93
CA GLN A 387 -15.00 -15.22 20.61
C GLN A 387 -15.47 -14.95 22.05
N ARG A 388 -14.81 -14.07 22.80
CA ARG A 388 -15.27 -13.65 24.13
C ARG A 388 -16.64 -12.98 24.06
N TYR A 389 -16.83 -12.04 23.14
CA TYR A 389 -18.14 -11.40 22.97
C TYR A 389 -19.24 -12.37 22.56
N LEU A 390 -18.95 -13.38 21.74
CA LEU A 390 -19.92 -14.43 21.43
C LEU A 390 -20.37 -15.20 22.68
N ILE A 391 -19.43 -15.52 23.58
CA ILE A 391 -19.71 -16.21 24.83
C ILE A 391 -20.49 -15.30 25.80
N ASP A 392 -20.07 -14.04 25.94
CA ASP A 392 -20.68 -13.08 26.86
C ASP A 392 -22.14 -12.77 26.49
N GLU A 393 -22.45 -12.70 25.19
CA GLU A 393 -23.81 -12.45 24.68
C GLU A 393 -24.67 -13.72 24.55
N ASN A 394 -24.09 -14.89 24.84
CA ASN A 394 -24.74 -16.19 24.71
C ASN A 394 -25.37 -16.41 23.31
N PHE A 395 -24.67 -15.99 22.26
CA PHE A 395 -25.11 -16.23 20.89
C PHE A 395 -24.62 -17.60 20.38
N GLU A 396 -25.50 -18.34 19.72
CA GLU A 396 -25.13 -19.56 18.99
C GLU A 396 -24.63 -19.19 17.59
N TRP A 397 -23.46 -19.72 17.22
CA TRP A 397 -22.91 -19.56 15.87
C TRP A 397 -23.57 -20.57 14.91
N PRO A 398 -23.93 -20.18 13.66
CA PRO A 398 -23.68 -18.89 13.00
C PRO A 398 -24.66 -17.77 13.40
N LEU A 399 -24.15 -16.53 13.44
CA LEU A 399 -24.94 -15.34 13.77
C LEU A 399 -25.85 -14.88 12.62
N THR A 400 -26.95 -14.21 12.97
CA THR A 400 -27.64 -13.32 12.02
C THR A 400 -26.78 -12.10 11.69
N LEU A 401 -27.05 -11.41 10.58
CA LEU A 401 -26.32 -10.20 10.20
C LEU A 401 -26.39 -9.12 11.29
N GLN A 402 -27.57 -8.92 11.88
CA GLN A 402 -27.76 -7.95 12.95
C GLN A 402 -26.93 -8.28 14.20
N GLN A 403 -26.92 -9.54 14.63
CA GLN A 403 -26.08 -9.99 15.75
C GLN A 403 -24.59 -9.85 15.43
N ALA A 404 -24.17 -10.19 14.21
CA ALA A 404 -22.78 -10.05 13.79
C ALA A 404 -22.35 -8.58 13.82
N LEU A 405 -23.19 -7.67 13.32
CA LEU A 405 -22.93 -6.23 13.39
C LEU A 405 -22.88 -5.73 14.83
N GLU A 406 -23.75 -6.20 15.73
CA GLU A 406 -23.71 -5.85 17.15
C GLU A 406 -22.37 -6.26 17.80
N ILE A 407 -21.91 -7.49 17.53
CA ILE A 407 -20.62 -7.99 18.03
C ILE A 407 -19.47 -7.19 17.44
N LEU A 408 -19.51 -6.84 16.15
CA LEU A 408 -18.48 -5.99 15.54
C LEU A 408 -18.49 -4.58 16.11
N ASN A 409 -19.66 -4.03 16.44
CA ASN A 409 -19.76 -2.74 17.11
C ASN A 409 -19.07 -2.79 18.47
N LYS A 410 -19.32 -3.83 19.28
CA LYS A 410 -18.63 -4.05 20.57
C LYS A 410 -17.13 -4.19 20.36
N PHE A 411 -16.72 -4.94 19.33
CA PHE A 411 -15.32 -5.10 18.95
C PHE A 411 -14.64 -3.76 18.64
N PHE A 412 -15.24 -2.89 17.82
CA PHE A 412 -14.67 -1.58 17.50
C PHE A 412 -14.55 -0.63 18.69
N HIS A 413 -15.37 -0.83 19.72
CA HIS A 413 -15.34 -0.09 20.98
C HIS A 413 -14.49 -0.77 22.06
N PHE A 414 -13.78 -1.86 21.73
CA PHE A 414 -12.88 -2.50 22.68
C PHE A 414 -11.67 -1.59 22.94
N GLY A 415 -11.41 -1.24 24.21
CA GLY A 415 -10.46 -0.21 24.64
C GLY A 415 -9.00 -0.34 24.17
N MET A 416 -8.65 -1.46 23.55
CA MET A 416 -7.34 -1.74 22.96
C MET A 416 -7.23 -1.35 21.48
N ILE A 417 -8.35 -1.05 20.83
CA ILE A 417 -8.39 -0.53 19.46
C ILE A 417 -8.35 0.98 19.57
N GLN A 418 -7.49 1.64 18.79
CA GLN A 418 -7.35 3.10 18.82
C GLN A 418 -8.66 3.84 18.50
N ALA A 419 -9.59 3.18 17.79
CA ALA A 419 -10.97 3.64 17.60
C ALA A 419 -11.76 3.79 18.93
N ALA A 420 -11.46 2.98 19.95
CA ALA A 420 -12.13 3.02 21.24
C ALA A 420 -11.59 4.11 22.18
N LYS A 421 -10.43 4.70 21.89
CA LYS A 421 -9.78 5.72 22.73
C LYS A 421 -10.44 7.09 22.61
N GLU A 422 -11.71 7.21 23.00
CA GLU A 422 -12.36 8.49 23.33
C GLU A 422 -13.07 9.26 22.20
N ARG A 423 -13.83 8.59 21.30
CA ARG A 423 -14.92 9.13 20.41
C ARG A 423 -14.82 8.74 18.92
N ALA A 424 -14.11 7.68 18.52
CA ALA A 424 -14.33 7.16 17.15
C ALA A 424 -15.71 6.48 17.10
N ASP A 425 -16.64 7.17 16.47
CA ASP A 425 -18.05 6.83 16.46
C ASP A 425 -18.34 5.78 15.38
N VAL A 426 -17.86 4.54 15.53
CA VAL A 426 -18.30 3.50 14.59
C VAL A 426 -19.80 3.27 14.83
N LYS A 427 -20.63 3.66 13.85
CA LYS A 427 -22.09 3.54 13.94
C LYS A 427 -22.61 2.57 12.92
N ILE A 428 -23.51 1.70 13.35
CA ILE A 428 -24.37 0.97 12.44
C ILE A 428 -25.63 1.80 12.28
N VAL A 429 -25.94 2.18 11.04
CA VAL A 429 -27.11 2.98 10.69
C VAL A 429 -27.94 2.17 9.72
N GLU A 430 -29.22 2.04 10.00
CA GLU A 430 -30.22 1.54 9.05
C GLU A 430 -30.75 2.73 8.26
N GLU A 431 -30.63 2.68 6.94
CA GLU A 431 -31.15 3.71 6.04
C GLU A 431 -32.62 3.43 5.70
N GLU A 432 -33.31 4.41 5.08
CA GLU A 432 -34.75 4.34 4.79
C GLU A 432 -35.15 3.20 3.84
N ASP A 433 -34.20 2.66 3.07
CA ASP A 433 -34.36 1.52 2.16
C ASP A 433 -34.15 0.16 2.84
N GLY A 434 -33.85 0.13 4.14
CA GLY A 434 -33.53 -1.06 4.91
C GLY A 434 -32.09 -1.54 4.74
N GLU A 435 -31.22 -0.79 4.06
CA GLU A 435 -29.79 -1.09 4.01
C GLU A 435 -29.11 -0.77 5.35
N LEU A 436 -28.29 -1.70 5.83
CA LEU A 436 -27.45 -1.48 7.00
C LEU A 436 -26.08 -0.94 6.56
N ARG A 437 -25.65 0.17 7.16
CA ARG A 437 -24.38 0.83 6.86
C ARG A 437 -23.52 0.96 8.10
N ILE A 438 -22.23 0.67 7.97
CA ILE A 438 -21.22 0.95 8.99
C ILE A 438 -20.56 2.29 8.66
N ARG A 439 -20.78 3.29 9.49
CA ARG A 439 -20.15 4.62 9.39
C ARG A 439 -18.95 4.67 10.32
N ILE A 440 -17.76 4.93 9.76
CA ILE A 440 -16.52 5.09 10.51
C ILE A 440 -16.09 6.54 10.39
N TYR A 441 -16.08 7.28 11.50
CA TYR A 441 -15.65 8.67 11.56
C TYR A 441 -14.14 8.75 11.80
N GLU A 442 -13.50 9.76 11.22
CA GLU A 442 -12.04 10.00 11.34
C GLU A 442 -11.16 8.77 10.99
N GLY A 443 -11.61 7.96 10.03
CA GLY A 443 -10.82 6.83 9.53
C GLY A 443 -9.49 7.30 8.91
N ALA A 444 -8.36 6.72 9.32
CA ALA A 444 -7.03 7.19 8.93
C ALA A 444 -6.83 7.32 7.40
N ILE A 445 -7.38 6.41 6.60
CA ILE A 445 -7.23 6.44 5.15
C ILE A 445 -8.00 7.61 4.51
N ALA A 446 -9.21 7.90 4.97
CA ALA A 446 -10.09 8.89 4.32
C ALA A 446 -10.12 10.26 5.02
N SER A 447 -9.48 10.41 6.18
CA SER A 447 -9.54 11.64 6.96
C SER A 447 -8.90 12.81 6.24
N GLY A 448 -9.62 13.94 6.17
CA GLY A 448 -9.14 15.13 5.49
C GLY A 448 -9.12 15.01 3.96
N VAL A 449 -9.72 13.99 3.36
CA VAL A 449 -9.90 13.92 1.89
C VAL A 449 -11.26 14.50 1.53
N ILE A 450 -11.31 15.45 0.59
CA ILE A 450 -12.55 16.15 0.20
C ILE A 450 -12.71 16.04 -1.32
N ASN A 451 -13.93 15.71 -1.78
CA ASN A 451 -14.35 15.77 -3.19
C ASN A 451 -13.45 15.03 -4.19
N SER A 452 -12.92 13.85 -3.83
CA SER A 452 -12.07 13.04 -4.72
C SER A 452 -12.82 12.35 -5.86
N GLY A 453 -14.17 12.27 -5.81
CA GLY A 453 -14.96 11.46 -6.73
C GLY A 453 -14.72 9.96 -6.63
N MET A 454 -13.93 9.50 -5.66
CA MET A 454 -13.51 8.11 -5.47
C MET A 454 -13.59 7.72 -3.99
N THR A 455 -13.88 6.45 -3.73
CA THR A 455 -13.77 5.84 -2.39
C THR A 455 -12.31 5.50 -2.08
N PHE A 456 -11.92 5.37 -0.80
CA PHE A 456 -10.55 4.93 -0.43
C PHE A 456 -10.52 3.81 0.62
N CYS A 457 -11.67 3.40 1.13
CA CYS A 457 -11.78 2.47 2.25
C CYS A 457 -11.93 1.00 1.82
N ASP A 458 -11.46 0.60 0.63
CA ASP A 458 -11.66 -0.76 0.11
C ASP A 458 -11.03 -1.82 1.01
N PHE A 459 -9.86 -1.52 1.58
CA PHE A 459 -9.21 -2.41 2.55
C PHE A 459 -10.09 -2.61 3.79
N THR A 460 -10.61 -1.52 4.36
CA THR A 460 -11.51 -1.60 5.51
C THR A 460 -12.80 -2.35 5.17
N ALA A 461 -13.33 -2.16 3.96
CA ALA A 461 -14.52 -2.87 3.48
C ALA A 461 -14.27 -4.39 3.41
N GLY A 462 -13.14 -4.82 2.85
CA GLY A 462 -12.78 -6.25 2.81
C GLY A 462 -12.55 -6.84 4.19
N TYR A 463 -11.90 -6.08 5.08
CA TYR A 463 -11.73 -6.48 6.48
C TYR A 463 -13.06 -6.68 7.19
N LEU A 464 -14.01 -5.76 7.01
CA LEU A 464 -15.35 -5.89 7.57
C LEU A 464 -16.11 -7.07 6.97
N ALA A 465 -16.08 -7.23 5.65
CA ALA A 465 -16.79 -8.29 4.94
C ALA A 465 -16.35 -9.67 5.45
N SER A 466 -15.04 -9.94 5.50
CA SER A 466 -14.52 -11.21 6.03
C SER A 466 -14.87 -11.44 7.50
N ARG A 467 -14.87 -10.40 8.34
CA ARG A 467 -15.30 -10.52 9.74
C ARG A 467 -16.79 -10.87 9.85
N ILE A 468 -17.64 -10.28 9.01
CA ILE A 468 -19.07 -10.63 8.93
C ILE A 468 -19.23 -12.08 8.44
N THR A 469 -18.49 -12.49 7.40
CA THR A 469 -18.50 -13.86 6.90
C THR A 469 -18.10 -14.87 7.97
N LEU A 470 -17.06 -14.59 8.75
CA LEU A 470 -16.64 -15.45 9.87
C LEU A 470 -17.73 -15.61 10.93
N LEU A 471 -18.44 -14.52 11.26
CA LEU A 471 -19.48 -14.53 12.30
C LEU A 471 -20.78 -15.16 11.82
N THR A 472 -21.13 -15.00 10.56
CA THR A 472 -22.42 -15.42 9.98
C THR A 472 -22.35 -16.73 9.19
N ASN A 473 -21.15 -17.20 8.86
CA ASN A 473 -20.91 -18.31 7.93
C ASN A 473 -21.60 -18.10 6.56
N LYS A 474 -21.74 -16.84 6.13
CA LYS A 474 -22.33 -16.44 4.84
C LYS A 474 -21.31 -15.68 4.01
N ASP A 475 -21.25 -16.02 2.73
CA ASP A 475 -20.28 -15.48 1.77
C ASP A 475 -20.52 -14.04 1.33
#